data_AF-A0A9R1C0N2-F1
#
_entry.id   AF-A0A9R1C0N2-F1
#
_cell.length_a   1.000
_cell.length_b   1.000
_cell.length_c   1.000
_cell.angle_alpha   90.00
_cell.angle_beta   90.00
_cell.angle_gamma   90.00
#
_symmetry.space_group_name_H-M   'P 1'
#
loop_
_entity.id
_entity.type
_entity.pdbx_description
1 polymer ?
#
loop_
_entity_poly.entity_id
_entity_poly.type
_entity_poly.pdbx_seq_one_letter_code
_entity_poly.pdbx_strand_id
1 'polypeptide(L)'
;MQLSNLSDDYIAFKVKTTSPKKYSVRPNTGVVLPRSTCDVVVTMQAQREVPSDMQCKDKFLVQSVVAPSGINVKDVTGEMFMKESGNKIEEVKLRVTYVAPPQPPSPVPEESEEGSPSRVESENGDGPAGGFTRHCENALSPKKNL
;
A
#
# COMPACT_ATOMS: atom_id res chain seq x y z
N MET A 1 -4.63 -6.95 4.39
CA MET A 1 -3.47 -7.68 4.96
C MET A 1 -3.68 -9.14 4.63
N GLN A 2 -2.64 -9.87 4.25
CA GLN A 2 -2.73 -11.31 3.99
C GLN A 2 -1.94 -12.08 5.04
N LEU A 3 -2.57 -13.08 5.65
CA LEU A 3 -1.93 -14.04 6.55
C LEU A 3 -1.59 -15.29 5.75
N SER A 4 -0.34 -15.72 5.79
CA SER A 4 0.11 -16.93 5.07
C SER A 4 0.55 -17.99 6.06
N ASN A 5 -0.03 -19.18 5.95
CA ASN A 5 0.37 -20.34 6.72
C ASN A 5 1.33 -21.20 5.89
N LEU A 6 2.58 -21.28 6.33
CA LEU A 6 3.62 -22.08 5.68
C LEU A 6 3.78 -23.47 6.31
N SER A 7 3.12 -23.75 7.44
CA SER A 7 3.17 -25.07 8.08
C SER A 7 2.11 -26.02 7.51
N ASP A 8 2.19 -27.27 7.95
CA ASP A 8 1.22 -28.33 7.65
C ASP A 8 0.10 -28.42 8.70
N ASP A 9 0.10 -27.52 9.68
CA ASP A 9 -0.88 -27.47 10.78
C ASP A 9 -1.98 -26.44 10.51
N TYR A 10 -3.11 -26.59 11.21
CA TYR A 10 -4.16 -25.57 11.25
C TYR A 10 -3.73 -24.45 12.18
N ILE A 11 -3.83 -23.20 11.73
CA ILE A 11 -3.46 -22.04 12.54
C ILE A 11 -4.69 -21.21 12.84
N ALA A 12 -5.08 -21.14 14.11
CA ALA A 12 -6.10 -20.20 14.55
C ALA A 12 -5.46 -18.82 14.79
N PHE A 13 -6.14 -17.75 14.38
CA PHE A 13 -5.66 -16.40 14.58
C PHE A 13 -6.72 -15.48 15.18
N LYS A 14 -6.25 -14.43 15.85
CA LYS A 14 -7.07 -13.34 16.39
C LYS A 14 -6.37 -12.00 16.18
N VAL A 15 -7.12 -11.04 15.65
CA VAL A 15 -6.65 -9.66 15.43
C VAL A 15 -7.21 -8.75 16.51
N LYS A 16 -6.30 -8.06 17.21
CA LYS A 16 -6.58 -7.03 18.20
C LYS A 16 -6.07 -5.68 17.69
N THR A 17 -6.64 -4.59 18.19
CA THR A 17 -6.21 -3.23 17.85
C THR A 17 -6.25 -2.33 19.07
N THR A 18 -5.35 -1.34 19.13
CA THR A 18 -5.38 -0.28 20.15
C THR A 18 -6.47 0.75 19.89
N SER A 19 -7.21 0.67 18.77
CA SER A 19 -8.23 1.65 18.39
C SER A 19 -9.46 1.02 17.73
N PRO A 20 -10.21 0.16 18.44
CA PRO A 20 -11.34 -0.60 17.87
C PRO A 20 -12.49 0.27 17.36
N LYS A 21 -12.64 1.51 17.86
CA LYS A 21 -13.64 2.46 17.36
C LYS A 21 -13.29 3.03 15.98
N LYS A 22 -12.00 3.09 15.64
CA LYS A 22 -11.51 3.68 14.38
C LYS A 22 -11.43 2.65 13.26
N TYR A 23 -11.30 1.36 13.58
CA TYR A 23 -11.05 0.32 12.57
C TYR A 23 -12.06 -0.82 12.69
N SER A 24 -12.59 -1.24 11.56
CA SER A 24 -13.26 -2.53 11.41
C SER A 24 -12.27 -3.54 10.82
N VAL A 25 -12.27 -4.77 11.35
CA VAL A 25 -11.42 -5.87 10.87
C VAL A 25 -12.31 -7.06 10.53
N ARG A 26 -12.17 -7.59 9.31
CA ARG A 26 -12.93 -8.76 8.84
C ARG A 26 -12.05 -9.73 8.05
N PRO A 27 -12.00 -11.02 8.44
CA PRO A 27 -12.39 -11.55 9.76
C PRO A 27 -11.47 -11.05 10.88
N ASN A 28 -11.99 -10.88 12.10
CA ASN A 28 -11.14 -10.55 13.27
C ASN A 28 -10.59 -11.80 13.99
N THR A 29 -11.20 -12.96 13.75
CA THR A 29 -10.83 -14.26 14.29
C THR A 29 -11.11 -15.28 13.20
N GLY A 30 -10.23 -16.26 13.02
CA GLY A 30 -10.38 -17.25 11.97
C GLY A 30 -9.37 -18.38 12.08
N VAL A 31 -9.39 -19.25 11.08
CA VAL A 31 -8.46 -20.37 10.92
C VAL A 31 -7.85 -20.27 9.53
N VAL A 32 -6.52 -20.32 9.46
CA VAL A 32 -5.78 -20.46 8.20
C VAL A 32 -5.43 -21.92 8.04
N LEU A 33 -5.88 -22.52 6.93
CA LEU A 33 -5.61 -23.92 6.62
C LEU A 33 -4.11 -24.16 6.41
N PRO A 34 -3.63 -25.41 6.56
CA PRO A 34 -2.29 -25.80 6.15
C PRO A 34 -1.97 -25.29 4.74
N ARG A 35 -0.76 -24.77 4.56
CA ARG A 35 -0.24 -24.33 3.25
C ARG A 35 -1.16 -23.35 2.49
N SER A 36 -1.92 -22.53 3.20
CA SER A 36 -2.93 -21.63 2.62
C SER A 36 -2.78 -20.20 3.13
N THR A 37 -3.57 -19.29 2.55
CA THR A 37 -3.59 -17.87 2.88
C THR A 37 -4.98 -17.40 3.27
N CYS A 38 -5.06 -16.38 4.14
CA CYS A 38 -6.30 -15.73 4.54
C CYS A 38 -6.18 -14.21 4.40
N ASP A 39 -7.11 -13.61 3.66
CA ASP A 39 -7.19 -12.16 3.52
C ASP A 39 -7.99 -11.55 4.67
N VAL A 40 -7.32 -10.64 5.39
CA VAL A 40 -7.89 -9.82 6.44
C VAL A 40 -8.06 -8.39 5.93
N VAL A 41 -9.31 -7.97 5.82
CA VAL A 41 -9.68 -6.60 5.44
C VAL A 41 -9.69 -5.74 6.70
N VAL A 42 -8.92 -4.65 6.66
CA VAL A 42 -8.90 -3.61 7.70
C VAL A 42 -9.42 -2.34 7.07
N THR A 43 -10.54 -1.84 7.57
CA THR A 43 -11.17 -0.61 7.08
C THR A 43 -11.14 0.44 8.18
N MET A 44 -10.53 1.59 7.90
CA MET A 44 -10.58 2.75 8.79
C MET A 44 -11.92 3.46 8.61
N GLN A 45 -12.56 3.83 9.70
CA GLN A 45 -13.74 4.68 9.72
C GLN A 45 -13.35 6.10 9.27
N ALA A 46 -14.27 6.78 8.59
CA ALA A 46 -14.07 8.16 8.16
C ALA A 46 -13.75 9.06 9.38
N GLN A 47 -12.63 9.77 9.30
CA GLN A 47 -12.24 10.74 10.34
C GLN A 47 -12.96 12.06 10.08
N ARG A 48 -13.51 12.68 11.13
CA ARG A 48 -14.11 14.02 11.03
C ARG A 48 -13.09 15.14 10.99
N GLU A 49 -11.91 14.91 11.56
CA GLU A 49 -10.86 15.91 11.69
C GLU A 49 -9.51 15.22 11.46
N VAL A 50 -8.70 15.80 10.57
CA VAL A 50 -7.36 15.29 10.27
C VAL A 50 -6.47 15.62 11.48
N PRO A 51 -5.82 14.62 12.10
CA PRO A 51 -4.87 14.89 13.17
C PRO A 51 -3.80 15.87 12.67
N SER A 52 -3.65 17.01 13.35
CA SER A 52 -2.83 18.16 12.90
C SER A 52 -1.36 17.82 12.66
N ASP A 53 -0.88 16.67 13.15
CA ASP A 53 0.49 16.20 13.08
C ASP A 53 0.69 15.01 12.12
N MET A 54 -0.36 14.53 11.45
CA MET A 54 -0.38 13.28 10.67
C MET A 54 0.23 12.07 11.41
N GLN A 55 0.23 12.07 12.75
CA GLN A 55 0.78 10.96 13.52
C GLN A 55 -0.29 9.89 13.74
N CYS A 56 -0.03 8.69 13.24
CA CYS A 56 -0.79 7.51 13.62
C CYS A 56 -0.03 6.70 14.67
N LYS A 57 -0.59 6.62 15.88
CA LYS A 57 -0.04 5.78 16.98
C LYS A 57 -0.75 4.44 17.10
N ASP A 58 -1.71 4.19 16.22
CA ASP A 58 -2.57 3.01 16.24
C ASP A 58 -1.75 1.77 15.85
N LYS A 59 -2.05 0.65 16.51
CA LYS A 59 -1.35 -0.62 16.34
C LYS A 59 -2.35 -1.76 16.19
N PHE A 60 -2.00 -2.72 15.35
CA PHE A 60 -2.67 -4.02 15.30
C PHE A 60 -1.76 -5.08 15.91
N LEU A 61 -2.38 -6.06 16.53
CA LEU A 61 -1.71 -7.24 17.06
C LEU A 61 -2.43 -8.46 16.48
N VAL A 62 -1.70 -9.29 15.74
CA VAL A 62 -2.17 -10.60 15.30
C VAL A 62 -1.59 -11.61 16.26
N GLN A 63 -2.44 -12.37 16.94
CA GLN A 63 -2.04 -13.54 17.71
C GLN A 63 -2.39 -14.77 16.90
N SER A 64 -1.51 -15.77 16.91
CA SER A 64 -1.72 -17.07 16.26
C SER A 64 -1.33 -18.21 17.18
N VAL A 65 -2.04 -19.32 17.05
CA VAL A 65 -1.77 -20.57 17.76
C VAL A 65 -1.97 -21.75 16.82
N VAL A 66 -1.17 -22.79 17.02
CA VAL A 66 -1.43 -24.09 16.39
C VAL A 66 -2.73 -24.63 16.96
N ALA A 67 -3.64 -25.03 16.09
CA ALA A 67 -4.97 -25.48 16.44
C ALA A 67 -5.18 -26.95 16.03
N PRO A 68 -6.12 -27.66 16.67
CA PRO A 68 -6.45 -29.02 16.29
C PRO A 68 -6.88 -29.13 14.82
N SER A 69 -6.51 -30.24 14.18
CA SER A 69 -6.88 -30.51 12.79
C SER A 69 -8.40 -30.48 12.59
N GLY A 70 -8.86 -29.74 11.58
CA GLY A 70 -10.28 -29.66 11.24
C GLY A 70 -11.12 -28.79 12.18
N ILE A 71 -10.51 -27.98 13.05
CA ILE A 71 -11.22 -27.02 13.91
C ILE A 71 -12.09 -26.06 13.08
N ASN A 72 -13.32 -25.80 13.53
CA ASN A 72 -14.16 -24.79 12.92
C ASN A 72 -13.89 -23.41 13.54
N VAL A 73 -14.13 -22.36 12.76
CA VAL A 73 -13.99 -20.96 13.24
C VAL A 73 -14.85 -20.67 14.48
N LYS A 74 -16.00 -21.34 14.62
CA LYS A 74 -16.90 -21.19 15.78
C LYS A 74 -16.30 -21.76 17.08
N ASP A 75 -15.39 -22.72 16.97
CA ASP A 75 -14.75 -23.39 18.10
C ASP A 75 -13.46 -22.67 18.54
N VAL A 76 -13.04 -21.64 17.80
CA VAL A 76 -11.89 -20.81 18.15
C VAL A 76 -12.29 -19.87 19.30
N THR A 77 -11.86 -20.20 20.51
CA THR A 77 -12.19 -19.43 21.71
C THR A 77 -11.06 -18.46 22.10
N GLY A 78 -11.39 -17.49 22.96
CA GLY A 78 -10.41 -16.55 23.49
C GLY A 78 -9.33 -17.20 24.35
N GLU A 79 -9.67 -18.29 25.03
CA GLU A 79 -8.79 -19.04 25.95
C GLU A 79 -7.57 -19.61 25.21
N MET A 80 -7.73 -20.04 23.96
CA MET A 80 -6.63 -20.52 23.13
C MET A 80 -5.49 -19.51 22.98
N PHE A 81 -5.81 -18.21 23.07
CA PHE A 81 -4.85 -17.10 22.93
C PHE A 81 -4.42 -16.49 24.27
N MET A 82 -4.64 -17.21 25.38
CA MET A 82 -4.20 -16.80 26.72
C MET A 82 -2.95 -17.57 27.12
N LYS A 83 -2.00 -16.89 27.76
CA LYS A 83 -0.70 -17.50 28.13
C LYS A 83 -0.85 -18.66 29.12
N GLU A 84 -1.89 -18.63 29.96
CA GLU A 84 -2.21 -19.73 30.89
C GLU A 84 -2.72 -21.01 30.22
N SER A 85 -3.07 -20.98 28.93
CA SER A 85 -3.60 -22.16 28.22
C SER A 85 -2.55 -23.23 27.88
N GLY A 86 -1.26 -22.96 28.13
CA GLY A 86 -0.16 -23.84 27.74
C GLY A 86 0.14 -23.86 26.23
N ASN A 87 -0.66 -23.17 25.42
CA ASN A 87 -0.44 -23.06 23.99
C ASN A 87 0.76 -22.16 23.67
N LYS A 88 1.52 -22.53 22.64
CA LYS A 88 2.53 -21.64 22.05
C LYS A 88 1.83 -20.55 21.24
N ILE A 89 1.75 -19.35 21.81
CA ILE A 89 1.18 -18.18 21.15
C ILE A 89 2.29 -17.40 20.43
N GLU A 90 2.09 -17.18 19.14
CA GLU A 90 2.92 -16.29 18.34
C GLU A 90 2.21 -14.95 18.14
N GLU A 91 2.97 -13.86 18.24
CA GLU A 91 2.43 -12.50 18.22
C GLU A 91 3.15 -11.63 17.20
N VAL A 92 2.39 -11.01 16.31
CA VAL A 92 2.90 -10.06 15.31
C VAL A 92 2.25 -8.70 15.52
N LYS A 93 3.10 -7.69 15.74
CA LYS A 93 2.66 -6.31 15.98
C LYS A 93 2.88 -5.44 14.75
N LEU A 94 1.81 -4.83 14.27
CA LEU A 94 1.81 -3.99 13.08
C LEU A 94 1.53 -2.53 13.49
N ARG A 95 2.30 -1.60 12.93
CA ARG A 95 2.09 -0.15 13.11
C ARG A 95 1.33 0.40 11.92
N VAL A 96 0.35 1.28 12.19
CA VAL A 96 -0.35 2.03 11.14
C VAL A 96 0.43 3.32 10.87
N THR A 97 0.57 3.68 9.59
CA THR A 97 1.16 4.95 9.17
C THR A 97 0.22 5.63 8.18
N TYR A 98 0.09 6.94 8.28
CA TYR A 98 -0.62 7.73 7.27
C TYR A 98 0.36 8.11 6.18
N VAL A 99 -0.08 7.96 4.94
CA VAL A 99 0.67 8.37 3.75
C VAL A 99 -0.15 9.42 3.03
N ALA A 100 0.52 10.48 2.57
CA ALA A 100 -0.13 11.47 1.72
C ALA A 100 -0.62 10.78 0.43
N PRO A 101 -1.73 11.25 -0.17
CA PRO A 101 -2.14 10.80 -1.49
C PRO A 101 -0.98 10.95 -2.49
N PRO A 102 -0.84 10.04 -3.47
CA PRO A 102 0.15 10.21 -4.53
C PRO A 102 -0.03 11.58 -5.19
N GLN A 103 1.04 12.38 -5.28
CA GLN A 103 0.96 13.64 -6.01
C GLN A 103 0.73 13.35 -7.50
N PRO A 104 -0.15 14.09 -8.18
CA PRO A 104 -0.26 14.00 -9.63
C PRO A 104 1.09 14.40 -10.26
N PRO A 105 1.46 13.81 -11.41
CA PRO A 105 2.69 14.20 -12.09
C PRO A 105 2.67 15.70 -12.36
N SER A 106 3.73 16.40 -11.96
CA SER A 106 3.85 17.85 -12.14
C SER A 106 3.55 18.23 -13.59
N PRO A 107 2.75 19.28 -13.86
CA PRO A 107 2.55 19.78 -15.21
C PRO A 107 3.92 20.03 -15.84
N VAL A 108 4.16 19.39 -16.99
CA VAL A 108 5.33 19.65 -17.82
C VAL A 108 5.35 21.15 -18.11
N PRO A 109 6.47 21.86 -17.94
CA PRO A 109 6.55 23.27 -18.35
C PRO A 109 6.12 23.35 -19.81
N GLU A 110 5.02 24.04 -20.07
CA GLU A 110 4.61 24.38 -21.42
C GLU A 110 5.69 25.31 -21.96
N GLU A 111 6.55 24.80 -22.84
CA GLU A 111 7.48 25.62 -23.60
C GLU A 111 6.60 26.59 -24.41
N SER A 112 6.62 27.86 -24.01
CA SER A 112 5.94 28.93 -24.72
C SER A 112 6.60 29.06 -26.08
N GLU A 113 6.01 28.45 -27.12
CA GLU A 113 6.37 28.72 -28.50
C GLU A 113 5.98 30.17 -28.83
N GLU A 114 6.82 31.13 -28.46
CA GLU A 114 6.74 32.49 -28.98
C GLU A 114 7.32 32.48 -30.42
N GLY A 115 6.54 31.92 -31.34
CA GLY A 115 6.73 32.08 -32.77
C GLY A 115 6.38 33.50 -33.19
N SER A 116 7.33 34.42 -33.09
CA SER A 116 7.23 35.75 -33.70
C SER A 116 7.41 35.66 -35.23
N PRO A 117 6.51 36.22 -36.06
CA PRO A 117 6.63 36.15 -37.52
C PRO A 117 7.62 37.18 -38.08
N SER A 118 8.13 36.84 -39.26
CA SER A 118 9.29 37.40 -39.97
C SER A 118 9.27 38.92 -40.23
N ARG A 119 10.47 39.53 -40.23
CA ARG A 119 10.80 40.62 -41.16
C ARG A 119 12.22 40.47 -41.70
N VAL A 120 12.32 40.54 -43.02
CA VAL A 120 13.50 40.42 -43.90
C VAL A 120 14.43 41.64 -43.85
N GLU A 121 15.74 41.42 -44.07
CA GLU A 121 16.72 42.23 -44.85
C GLU A 121 18.14 41.62 -44.65
N SER A 122 18.77 41.04 -45.70
CA SER A 122 19.96 41.53 -46.47
C SER A 122 21.27 41.64 -45.64
N GLU A 123 22.50 41.24 -46.01
CA GLU A 123 23.21 40.70 -47.18
C GLU A 123 24.62 40.19 -46.71
N ASN A 124 25.19 39.21 -47.43
CA ASN A 124 26.63 38.85 -47.62
C ASN A 124 27.58 38.40 -46.47
N GLY A 125 28.23 37.24 -46.67
CA GLY A 125 29.64 37.00 -46.25
C GLY A 125 30.04 35.62 -45.69
N ASP A 126 30.48 34.70 -46.57
CA ASP A 126 31.62 33.75 -46.48
C ASP A 126 31.93 32.88 -45.22
N GLY A 127 32.03 31.54 -45.40
CA GLY A 127 32.92 30.64 -44.62
C GLY A 127 32.29 29.51 -43.77
N PRO A 128 32.73 28.22 -43.88
CA PRO A 128 32.04 27.06 -43.32
C PRO A 128 32.67 26.45 -42.05
N ALA A 129 31.87 25.64 -41.34
CA ALA A 129 32.19 24.33 -40.75
C ALA A 129 31.77 24.13 -39.28
N GLY A 130 31.03 23.04 -39.06
CA GLY A 130 31.18 22.21 -37.86
C GLY A 130 29.98 22.16 -36.92
N GLY A 131 29.44 20.95 -36.72
CA GLY A 131 28.73 20.61 -35.48
C GLY A 131 27.44 19.81 -35.68
N PHE A 132 27.57 18.51 -35.92
CA PHE A 132 26.46 17.56 -35.77
C PHE A 132 26.19 17.30 -34.28
N THR A 133 24.96 17.50 -33.81
CA THR A 133 24.46 16.80 -32.62
C THR A 133 23.12 16.14 -32.95
N ARG A 134 23.12 14.81 -32.84
CA ARG A 134 21.93 13.96 -32.96
C ARG A 134 21.16 14.04 -31.64
N HIS A 135 19.93 14.52 -31.67
CA HIS A 135 18.97 14.25 -30.61
C HIS A 135 18.17 13.00 -30.97
N CYS A 136 18.23 11.98 -30.10
CA CYS A 136 17.36 10.82 -30.21
C CYS A 136 16.03 11.15 -29.53
N GLU A 137 15.01 11.30 -30.36
CA GLU A 137 13.60 11.30 -30.02
C GLU A 137 13.18 9.90 -29.52
N ASN A 138 12.23 9.86 -28.58
CA ASN A 138 10.99 9.09 -28.69
C ASN A 138 10.16 9.26 -27.42
N ALA A 139 9.22 10.21 -27.49
CA ALA A 139 8.09 10.27 -26.58
C ALA A 139 7.01 9.28 -27.06
N LEU A 140 6.53 8.42 -26.16
CA LEU A 140 5.33 7.61 -26.36
C LEU A 140 4.30 8.04 -25.32
N SER A 141 3.27 8.75 -25.78
CA SER A 141 2.12 9.19 -25.00
C SER A 141 1.11 8.05 -24.79
N PRO A 142 0.42 7.95 -23.64
CA PRO A 142 -0.61 6.95 -23.43
C PRO A 142 -1.97 7.38 -23.99
N LYS A 143 -2.58 6.48 -24.78
CA LYS A 143 -3.96 6.59 -25.25
C LYS A 143 -4.95 6.39 -24.10
N LYS A 144 -5.80 7.38 -23.91
CA LYS A 144 -7.02 7.34 -23.08
C LYS A 144 -8.11 6.60 -23.85
N ASN A 145 -8.63 5.50 -23.30
CA ASN A 145 -9.85 4.87 -23.79
C ASN A 145 -10.84 4.70 -22.62
N LEU A 146 -12.01 5.28 -22.90
CA LEU A 146 -13.34 5.28 -22.29
C LEU A 146 -13.63 4.30 -21.13
#